data_AF-A0A832VHC6-F1
#
_entry.id   AF-A0A832VHC6-F1
#
_cell.length_a   1.000
_cell.length_b   1.000
_cell.length_c   1.000
_cell.angle_alpha   90.00
_cell.angle_beta   90.00
_cell.angle_gamma   90.00
#
_symmetry.space_group_name_H-M   'P 1'
#
loop_
_entity.id
_entity.type
_entity.pdbx_description
1 polymer ?
#
loop_
_entity_poly.entity_id
_entity_poly.type
_entity_poly.pdbx_seq_one_letter_code
_entity_poly.pdbx_strand_id
1 'polypeptide(L)'
;MSGDVVGRIDDVGQLDTNSMITVEDRTLPRITRNCSLNRLVVTGQLPGSTVMTPNGTPKDIEQTVLKDMGLDDADWQVEKIPRLSTKGTRRPLVTTFKEFQFEPVPIAGLETMGEKWHDGVQAGQRWHPEGACIRFRFTLPSGSYATTLLREFMRSPLSQL
;
A
#
# COMPACT_ATOMS: atom_id res chain seq x y z
N MET A 1 -6.11 8.44 14.11
CA MET A 1 -6.72 8.53 15.45
C MET A 1 -5.64 8.67 16.51
N SER A 2 -6.02 8.92 17.78
CA SER A 2 -5.07 8.87 18.88
C SER A 2 -4.46 7.47 18.99
N GLY A 3 -3.17 7.39 19.27
CA GLY A 3 -2.42 6.14 19.33
C GLY A 3 -1.81 5.66 18.01
N ASP A 4 -2.18 6.23 16.86
CA ASP A 4 -1.55 5.89 15.57
C ASP A 4 -0.06 6.23 15.57
N VAL A 5 0.73 5.53 14.75
CA VAL A 5 2.11 5.93 14.44
C VAL A 5 2.13 6.64 13.10
N VAL A 6 2.56 7.90 13.11
CA VAL A 6 2.73 8.73 11.90
C VAL A 6 4.18 9.10 11.70
N GLY A 7 4.61 9.27 10.45
CA GLY A 7 5.94 9.78 10.14
C GLY A 7 5.91 10.78 8.99
N ARG A 8 6.99 11.56 8.87
CA ARG A 8 7.15 12.56 7.82
C ARG A 8 7.40 11.88 6.48
N ILE A 9 6.84 12.48 5.44
CA ILE A 9 7.15 12.13 4.05
C ILE A 9 8.16 13.14 3.52
N ASP A 10 9.21 12.65 2.86
CA ASP A 10 10.18 13.49 2.17
C ASP A 10 9.69 13.95 0.78
N ASP A 11 10.51 14.72 0.07
CA ASP A 11 10.12 15.32 -1.22
C ASP A 11 9.90 14.28 -2.33
N VAL A 12 10.46 13.07 -2.17
CA VAL A 12 10.31 11.94 -3.10
C VAL A 12 9.19 10.99 -2.70
N GLY A 13 8.46 11.28 -1.62
CA GLY A 13 7.30 10.50 -1.19
C GLY A 13 7.63 9.32 -0.27
N GLN A 14 8.85 9.25 0.26
CA GLN A 14 9.28 8.19 1.16
C GLN A 14 9.10 8.57 2.63
N LEU A 15 8.85 7.56 3.46
CA LEU A 15 8.75 7.70 4.90
C LEU A 15 10.14 7.90 5.52
N ASP A 16 10.29 8.98 6.28
CA ASP A 16 11.43 9.15 7.18
C ASP A 16 11.16 8.42 8.49
N THR A 17 11.71 7.20 8.62
CA THR A 17 11.50 6.33 9.79
C THR A 17 12.05 6.92 11.08
N ASN A 18 13.00 7.86 11.03
CA ASN A 18 13.55 8.49 12.22
C ASN A 18 12.64 9.59 12.77
N SER A 19 11.64 10.01 12.00
CA SER A 19 10.69 11.07 12.35
C SER A 19 9.36 10.56 12.93
N MET A 20 9.24 9.25 13.15
CA MET A 20 7.99 8.63 13.57
C MET A 20 7.61 9.03 14.99
N ILE A 21 6.33 9.36 15.17
CA ILE A 21 5.74 9.75 16.45
C ILE A 21 4.40 9.05 16.65
N THR A 22 4.06 8.79 17.91
CA THR A 22 2.71 8.34 18.28
C THR A 22 1.79 9.55 18.40
N VAL A 23 0.60 9.45 17.82
CA VAL A 23 -0.44 10.48 17.91
C VAL A 23 -1.02 10.49 19.33
N GLU A 24 -1.16 11.67 19.91
CA GLU A 24 -1.82 11.88 21.20
C GLU A 24 -3.04 12.78 20.99
N ASP A 25 -4.02 12.76 21.91
CA ASP A 25 -5.24 13.57 21.79
C ASP A 25 -4.93 15.06 21.60
N ARG A 26 -3.93 15.58 22.33
CA ARG A 26 -3.48 16.98 22.23
C ARG A 26 -2.83 17.31 20.88
N THR A 27 -2.21 16.34 20.21
CA THR A 27 -1.49 16.54 18.93
C THR A 27 -2.35 16.17 17.72
N LEU A 28 -3.42 15.40 17.92
CA LEU A 28 -4.31 14.89 16.89
C LEU A 28 -4.79 15.96 15.90
N PRO A 29 -5.28 17.15 16.31
CA PRO A 29 -5.72 18.17 15.35
C PRO A 29 -4.60 18.63 14.41
N ARG A 30 -3.39 18.84 14.96
CA ARG A 30 -2.22 19.26 14.18
C ARG A 30 -1.73 18.15 13.26
N ILE A 31 -1.70 16.92 13.74
CA ILE A 31 -1.24 15.76 12.96
C ILE A 31 -2.21 15.50 11.81
N THR A 32 -3.52 15.46 12.07
CA THR A 32 -4.55 15.31 11.04
C THR A 32 -4.40 16.35 9.94
N ARG A 33 -4.22 17.64 10.31
CA ARG A 33 -3.96 18.69 9.31
C ARG A 33 -2.72 18.42 8.47
N ASN A 34 -1.62 17.96 9.08
CA ASN A 34 -0.39 17.68 8.34
C ASN A 34 -0.50 16.43 7.46
N CYS A 35 -1.29 15.43 7.86
CA CYS A 35 -1.64 14.30 7.00
C CYS A 35 -2.44 14.75 5.78
N SER A 36 -3.45 15.62 5.96
CA SER A 36 -4.22 16.18 4.84
C SER A 36 -3.38 17.04 3.89
N LEU A 37 -2.26 17.61 4.37
CA LEU A 37 -1.29 18.36 3.56
C LEU A 37 -0.19 17.47 2.95
N ASN A 38 -0.31 16.14 3.06
CA ASN A 38 0.70 15.16 2.61
C ASN A 38 2.10 15.35 3.21
N ARG A 39 2.19 15.93 4.42
CA ARG A 39 3.47 16.14 5.14
C ARG A 39 3.76 15.03 6.14
N LEU A 40 2.72 14.41 6.66
CA LEU A 40 2.77 13.23 7.52
C LEU A 40 1.92 12.12 6.89
N VAL A 41 2.20 10.88 7.25
CA VAL A 41 1.41 9.73 6.82
C VAL A 41 1.22 8.76 7.97
N VAL A 42 0.04 8.12 8.03
CA VAL A 42 -0.22 7.00 8.94
C VAL A 42 0.51 5.76 8.44
N THR A 43 1.08 5.00 9.37
CA THR A 43 1.95 3.86 9.05
C THR A 43 1.41 2.54 9.59
N GLY A 44 1.59 1.47 8.83
CA GLY A 44 1.39 0.09 9.27
C GLY A 44 2.73 -0.60 9.55
N GLN A 45 2.73 -1.60 10.42
CA GLN A 45 3.94 -2.36 10.70
C GLN A 45 4.36 -3.24 9.52
N LEU A 46 5.67 -3.29 9.28
CA LEU A 46 6.34 -4.41 8.65
C LEU A 46 6.97 -5.22 9.80
N PRO A 47 6.37 -6.36 10.20
CA PRO A 47 6.72 -7.05 11.43
C PRO A 47 8.20 -7.41 11.54
N GLY A 48 8.70 -7.39 12.77
CA GLY A 48 10.10 -7.69 13.09
C GLY A 48 10.41 -7.45 14.56
N SER A 49 11.65 -7.75 14.95
CA SER A 49 12.02 -7.81 16.36
C SER A 49 12.01 -6.48 17.12
N THR A 50 11.94 -5.33 16.45
CA THR A 50 12.07 -3.99 17.06
C THR A 50 11.09 -2.94 16.51
N VAL A 51 9.92 -3.35 16.02
CA VAL A 51 8.96 -2.42 15.41
C VAL A 51 8.32 -1.50 16.45
N MET A 52 8.26 -0.19 16.15
CA MET A 52 7.54 0.78 16.97
C MET A 52 6.06 0.40 17.04
N THR A 53 5.57 0.12 18.25
CA THR A 53 4.17 -0.29 18.49
C THR A 53 3.29 0.94 18.72
N PRO A 54 2.05 0.99 18.16
CA PRO A 54 1.09 2.05 18.46
C PRO A 54 0.56 1.95 19.89
N ASN A 55 -0.32 2.87 20.28
CA ASN A 55 -1.05 2.82 21.55
C ASN A 55 -2.56 2.68 21.31
N GLY A 56 -3.31 2.23 22.32
CA GLY A 56 -4.78 2.16 22.27
C GLY A 56 -5.32 1.32 21.12
N THR A 57 -6.44 1.75 20.51
CA THR A 57 -7.13 0.98 19.46
C THR A 57 -6.24 0.57 18.28
N PRO A 58 -5.36 1.43 17.73
CA PRO A 58 -4.43 1.01 16.67
C PRO A 58 -3.52 -0.16 17.06
N LYS A 59 -3.08 -0.24 18.32
CA LYS A 59 -2.30 -1.38 18.83
C LYS A 59 -3.15 -2.65 18.81
N ASP A 60 -4.38 -2.58 19.30
CA ASP A 60 -5.27 -3.74 19.40
C ASP A 60 -5.59 -4.29 17.99
N ILE A 61 -5.77 -3.41 17.00
CA ILE A 61 -5.95 -3.80 15.59
C ILE A 61 -4.71 -4.53 15.08
N GLU A 62 -3.52 -3.97 15.28
CA GLU A 62 -2.26 -4.58 14.83
C GLU A 62 -2.00 -5.94 15.47
N GLN A 63 -2.25 -6.06 16.77
CA GLN A 63 -2.09 -7.31 17.51
C GLN A 63 -3.11 -8.37 17.10
N THR A 64 -4.36 -7.97 16.85
CA THR A 64 -5.42 -8.88 16.39
C THR A 64 -5.03 -9.49 15.04
N VAL A 65 -4.54 -8.68 14.10
CA VAL A 65 -4.11 -9.18 12.79
C VAL A 65 -2.92 -10.15 12.92
N LEU A 66 -1.92 -9.84 13.76
CA LEU A 66 -0.80 -10.78 13.99
C LEU A 66 -1.28 -12.10 14.57
N LYS A 67 -2.18 -12.06 15.54
CA LYS A 67 -2.77 -13.25 16.15
C LYS A 67 -3.59 -14.06 15.15
N ASP A 68 -4.44 -13.41 14.36
CA ASP A 68 -5.26 -14.07 13.33
C ASP A 68 -4.40 -14.73 12.25
N MET A 69 -3.20 -14.20 12.01
CA MET A 69 -2.21 -14.78 11.11
C MET A 69 -1.30 -15.82 11.78
N GLY A 70 -1.43 -16.07 13.09
CA GLY A 70 -0.57 -16.98 13.87
C GLY A 70 0.88 -16.52 14.01
N LEU A 71 1.09 -15.20 14.05
CA LEU A 71 2.40 -14.53 14.10
C LEU A 71 2.64 -13.77 15.41
N ASP A 72 1.77 -13.93 16.40
CA ASP A 72 1.85 -13.24 17.69
C ASP A 72 3.05 -13.69 18.55
N ASP A 73 3.48 -14.94 18.40
CA ASP A 73 4.66 -15.49 19.07
C ASP A 73 5.95 -15.44 18.22
N ALA A 74 5.91 -14.84 17.03
CA ALA A 74 7.08 -14.76 16.15
C ALA A 74 8.14 -13.79 16.71
N ASP A 75 9.37 -14.27 16.90
CA ASP A 75 10.52 -13.46 17.37
C ASP A 75 11.30 -12.76 16.24
N TRP A 76 11.01 -13.15 14.99
CA TRP A 76 11.65 -12.66 13.77
C TRP A 76 13.15 -12.89 13.70
N GLN A 77 13.66 -13.86 14.49
CA GLN A 77 15.05 -14.27 14.54
C GLN A 77 15.23 -15.65 13.89
N VAL A 78 16.09 -15.73 12.88
CA VAL A 78 16.38 -16.99 12.18
C VAL A 78 17.77 -17.48 12.62
N GLU A 79 17.84 -18.21 13.73
CA GLU A 79 19.11 -18.66 14.32
C GLU A 79 20.04 -19.38 13.34
N LYS A 80 19.48 -20.27 12.51
CA LYS A 80 20.24 -21.06 11.54
C LYS A 80 20.87 -20.20 10.44
N ILE A 81 20.21 -19.09 10.08
CA ILE A 81 20.65 -18.19 9.02
C ILE A 81 20.41 -16.75 9.48
N PRO A 82 21.25 -16.18 10.36
CA PRO A 82 20.99 -14.90 11.02
C PRO A 82 20.76 -13.72 10.07
N ARG A 83 21.30 -13.78 8.85
CA ARG A 83 21.07 -12.76 7.80
C ARG A 83 19.63 -12.71 7.27
N LEU A 84 18.78 -13.69 7.62
CA LEU A 84 17.36 -13.71 7.30
C LEU A 84 16.49 -13.16 8.44
N SER A 85 17.07 -12.88 9.61
CA SER A 85 16.36 -12.18 10.68
C SER A 85 15.96 -10.77 10.24
N THR A 86 14.81 -10.28 10.72
CA THR A 86 14.34 -8.92 10.41
C THR A 86 14.05 -8.12 11.68
N LYS A 87 14.59 -6.91 11.73
CA LYS A 87 14.24 -5.92 12.76
C LYS A 87 12.82 -5.37 12.59
N GLY A 88 12.27 -5.50 11.38
CA GLY A 88 11.02 -4.87 11.01
C GLY A 88 11.15 -3.35 10.89
N THR A 89 10.10 -2.72 10.40
CA THR A 89 9.99 -1.27 10.27
C THR A 89 8.51 -0.89 10.19
N ARG A 90 8.20 0.33 9.77
CA ARG A 90 6.83 0.74 9.41
C ARG A 90 6.79 1.27 8.00
N ARG A 91 5.63 1.12 7.36
CA ARG A 91 5.38 1.51 5.97
C ARG A 91 4.17 2.44 5.91
N PRO A 92 4.18 3.49 5.07
CA PRO A 92 2.98 4.28 4.81
C PRO A 92 1.80 3.39 4.38
N LEU A 93 0.62 3.60 4.98
CA LEU A 93 -0.59 2.89 4.58
C LEU A 93 -1.17 3.39 3.25
N VAL A 94 -0.86 4.64 2.91
CA VAL A 94 -1.27 5.28 1.67
C VAL A 94 -0.05 5.81 0.94
N THR A 95 -0.11 5.83 -0.38
CA THR A 95 0.88 6.45 -1.25
C THR A 95 0.22 7.51 -2.11
N THR A 96 1.01 8.42 -2.67
CA THR A 96 0.53 9.45 -3.58
C THR A 96 0.94 9.13 -5.01
N PHE A 97 0.27 9.75 -5.96
CA PHE A 97 0.65 9.76 -7.36
C PHE A 97 0.64 11.21 -7.86
N LYS A 98 1.47 11.52 -8.85
CA LYS A 98 1.50 12.85 -9.48
C LYS A 98 1.27 12.72 -10.98
N GLU A 99 0.93 13.85 -11.60
CA GLU A 99 0.79 13.95 -13.07
C GLU A 99 -0.20 12.93 -13.66
N PHE A 100 -1.28 12.65 -12.93
CA PHE A 100 -2.27 11.68 -13.36
C PHE A 100 -3.05 12.19 -14.57
N GLN A 101 -2.96 11.45 -15.66
CA GLN A 101 -3.66 11.67 -16.91
C GLN A 101 -4.22 10.34 -17.39
N PHE A 102 -5.38 10.40 -18.02
CA PHE A 102 -5.95 9.26 -18.74
C PHE A 102 -6.56 9.75 -20.05
N GLU A 103 -6.50 8.90 -21.07
CA GLU A 103 -7.19 9.16 -22.33
C GLU A 103 -7.72 7.85 -22.93
N PRO A 104 -8.89 7.88 -23.57
CA PRO A 104 -9.34 6.76 -24.39
C PRO A 104 -8.40 6.62 -25.58
N VAL A 105 -8.05 5.38 -25.90
CA VAL A 105 -7.25 5.04 -27.08
C VAL A 105 -8.06 4.08 -27.96
N PRO A 106 -7.76 4.00 -29.28
CA PRO A 106 -8.40 3.03 -30.15
C PRO A 106 -8.34 1.62 -29.57
N ILE A 107 -9.42 0.85 -29.78
CA ILE A 107 -9.45 -0.56 -29.40
C ILE A 107 -8.34 -1.26 -30.16
N ALA A 108 -7.46 -1.92 -29.42
CA ALA A 108 -6.34 -2.60 -30.03
C ALA A 108 -6.83 -3.86 -30.77
N GLY A 109 -6.29 -4.05 -31.98
CA GLY A 109 -6.70 -5.13 -32.87
C GLY A 109 -6.43 -6.51 -32.27
N LEU A 110 -7.30 -7.47 -32.57
CA LEU A 110 -7.22 -8.84 -32.03
C LEU A 110 -5.86 -9.49 -32.33
N GLU A 111 -5.28 -9.17 -33.48
CA GLU A 111 -3.97 -9.65 -33.91
C GLU A 111 -2.81 -9.23 -33.00
N THR A 112 -2.99 -8.18 -32.19
CA THR A 112 -1.98 -7.71 -31.23
C THR A 112 -2.17 -8.28 -29.83
N MET A 113 -3.24 -9.05 -29.60
CA MET A 113 -3.63 -9.54 -28.29
C MET A 113 -3.10 -10.95 -28.01
N GLY A 114 -2.97 -11.29 -26.72
CA GLY A 114 -2.60 -12.64 -26.29
C GLY A 114 -3.77 -13.62 -26.36
N GLU A 115 -3.47 -14.92 -26.21
CA GLU A 115 -4.47 -16.02 -26.23
C GLU A 115 -5.64 -15.78 -25.27
N LYS A 116 -5.38 -15.26 -24.06
CA LYS A 116 -6.42 -14.95 -23.07
C LYS A 116 -7.51 -14.00 -23.57
N TRP A 117 -7.18 -13.10 -24.49
CA TRP A 117 -8.17 -12.19 -25.08
C TRP A 117 -8.98 -12.89 -26.17
N HIS A 118 -8.33 -13.77 -26.93
CA HIS A 118 -8.97 -14.60 -27.95
C HIS A 118 -9.95 -15.61 -27.36
N ASP A 119 -9.63 -16.16 -26.19
CA ASP A 119 -10.51 -17.09 -25.44
C ASP A 119 -11.77 -16.40 -24.88
N GLY A 120 -11.84 -15.07 -24.95
CA GLY A 120 -12.95 -14.29 -24.43
C GLY A 120 -13.02 -14.22 -22.91
N VAL A 121 -14.07 -13.56 -22.41
CA VAL A 121 -14.26 -13.32 -20.98
C VAL A 121 -14.55 -14.63 -20.25
N GLN A 122 -13.67 -14.99 -19.31
CA GLN A 122 -13.85 -16.18 -18.48
C GLN A 122 -14.71 -15.90 -17.24
N ALA A 123 -15.25 -16.95 -16.62
CA ALA A 123 -16.04 -16.82 -15.39
C ALA A 123 -15.25 -16.11 -14.28
N GLY A 124 -15.87 -15.09 -13.66
CA GLY A 124 -15.25 -14.28 -12.60
C GLY A 124 -14.34 -13.16 -13.09
N GLN A 125 -14.11 -13.03 -14.39
CA GLN A 125 -13.41 -11.87 -14.96
C GLN A 125 -14.35 -10.66 -15.04
N ARG A 126 -13.76 -9.45 -15.00
CA ARG A 126 -14.52 -8.18 -14.95
C ARG A 126 -14.33 -7.29 -16.18
N TRP A 127 -13.47 -7.68 -17.12
CA TRP A 127 -13.32 -6.95 -18.37
C TRP A 127 -14.45 -7.34 -19.34
N HIS A 128 -14.76 -6.44 -20.28
CA HIS A 128 -15.79 -6.66 -21.29
C HIS A 128 -15.20 -6.35 -22.68
N PRO A 129 -15.50 -7.14 -23.73
CA PRO A 129 -14.94 -6.93 -25.07
C PRO A 129 -15.36 -5.61 -25.70
N GLU A 130 -16.56 -5.13 -25.36
CA GLU A 130 -17.07 -3.80 -25.77
C GLU A 130 -16.61 -2.67 -24.83
N GLY A 131 -15.68 -2.95 -23.92
CA GLY A 131 -15.10 -1.96 -23.01
C GLY A 131 -14.20 -0.96 -23.73
N ALA A 132 -13.79 0.07 -23.00
CA ALA A 132 -12.85 1.07 -23.51
C ALA A 132 -11.40 0.61 -23.30
N CYS A 133 -10.53 0.90 -24.28
CA CYS A 133 -9.09 0.90 -24.07
C CYS A 133 -8.68 2.28 -23.54
N ILE A 134 -8.00 2.31 -22.39
CA ILE A 134 -7.59 3.54 -21.72
C ILE A 134 -6.08 3.51 -21.51
N ARG A 135 -5.39 4.60 -21.87
CA ARG A 135 -4.00 4.83 -21.54
C ARG A 135 -3.92 5.70 -20.29
N PHE A 136 -3.28 5.19 -19.24
CA PHE A 136 -2.97 5.94 -18.03
C PHE A 136 -1.52 6.44 -18.05
N ARG A 137 -1.29 7.65 -17.57
CA ARG A 137 0.04 8.21 -17.28
C ARG A 137 0.02 8.79 -15.87
N PHE A 138 1.01 8.43 -15.06
CA PHE A 138 1.19 8.96 -13.71
C PHE A 138 2.61 8.64 -13.25
N THR A 139 3.08 9.35 -12.22
CA THR A 139 4.33 9.05 -11.52
C THR A 139 4.03 8.58 -10.10
N LEU A 140 4.86 7.64 -9.62
CA LEU A 140 4.75 7.07 -8.28
C LEU A 140 6.07 7.25 -7.51
N PRO A 141 6.00 7.42 -6.18
CA PRO A 141 7.16 7.30 -5.30
C PRO A 141 7.84 5.93 -5.46
N SER A 142 9.15 5.89 -5.20
CA SER A 142 9.92 4.65 -5.14
C SER A 142 9.32 3.69 -4.11
N GLY A 143 9.13 2.43 -4.51
CA GLY A 143 8.53 1.38 -3.69
C GLY A 143 7.01 1.24 -3.84
N SER A 144 6.36 2.11 -4.61
CA SER A 144 4.95 1.97 -4.99
C SER A 144 4.80 1.26 -6.34
N TYR A 145 3.67 0.58 -6.54
CA TYR A 145 3.40 -0.22 -7.74
C TYR A 145 2.21 0.35 -8.53
N ALA A 146 2.33 0.40 -9.85
CA ALA A 146 1.25 0.85 -10.74
C ALA A 146 -0.02 0.01 -10.56
N THR A 147 0.14 -1.28 -10.29
CA THR A 147 -0.98 -2.21 -10.01
C THR A 147 -1.81 -1.79 -8.80
N THR A 148 -1.20 -1.21 -7.76
CA THR A 148 -1.94 -0.68 -6.59
C THR A 148 -2.89 0.42 -7.00
N LEU A 149 -2.45 1.37 -7.84
CA LEU A 149 -3.30 2.46 -8.32
C LEU A 149 -4.36 1.95 -9.31
N LEU A 150 -3.95 1.17 -10.31
CA LEU A 150 -4.84 0.68 -11.35
C LEU A 150 -5.95 -0.23 -10.79
N ARG A 151 -5.68 -0.95 -9.70
CA ARG A 151 -6.69 -1.78 -9.02
C ARG A 151 -7.89 -0.97 -8.53
N GLU A 152 -7.70 0.29 -8.13
CA GLU A 152 -8.79 1.17 -7.68
C GLU A 152 -9.74 1.55 -8.84
N PHE A 153 -9.23 1.58 -10.08
CA PHE A 153 -10.02 1.86 -11.28
C PHE A 153 -10.60 0.60 -11.92
N MET A 154 -9.74 -0.40 -12.18
CA MET A 154 -10.11 -1.60 -12.92
C MET A 154 -10.88 -2.61 -12.07
N ARG A 155 -10.68 -2.57 -10.75
CA ARG A 155 -11.25 -3.54 -9.79
C ARG A 155 -11.02 -5.00 -10.21
N SER A 156 -9.91 -5.26 -10.90
CA SER A 156 -9.56 -6.59 -11.41
C SER A 156 -9.33 -7.58 -10.27
N PRO A 157 -9.73 -8.85 -10.44
CA PRO A 157 -9.34 -9.94 -9.54
C PRO A 157 -7.82 -10.03 -9.37
N LEU A 158 -7.36 -10.38 -8.16
CA LEU A 158 -5.93 -10.50 -7.84
C LEU A 158 -5.21 -11.54 -8.71
N SER A 159 -5.91 -12.57 -9.18
CA SER A 159 -5.36 -13.60 -10.07
C SER A 159 -5.04 -13.11 -11.48
N GLN A 160 -5.32 -11.84 -11.78
CA GLN A 160 -5.14 -11.22 -13.10
C GLN A 160 -4.11 -10.08 -13.09
N LEU A 161 -3.44 -9.86 -11.95
CA LEU A 161 -2.29 -8.97 -11.80
C LEU A 161 -1.00 -9.76 -12.00
#